data_AF-A0A927A2D6-F1
#
_entry.id   AF-A0A927A2D6-F1
#
_cell.length_a   1.000
_cell.length_b   1.000
_cell.length_c   1.000
_cell.angle_alpha   90.00
_cell.angle_beta   90.00
_cell.angle_gamma   90.00
#
_symmetry.space_group_name_H-M   'P 1'
#
loop_
_entity.id
_entity.type
_entity.pdbx_description
1 polymer ?
#
loop_
_entity_poly.entity_id
_entity_poly.type
_entity_poly.pdbx_seq_one_letter_code
_entity_poly.pdbx_strand_id
1 'polypeptide(L)'
;MSADPEEEDVLMSEFDSVLNTPPPRLAIEEMVAMDLDADLAEIKKPISPTPFTPETIEQLFTSSAILKDNGVQFERRTEGIWLLTYKEQNYTVTFYPNVFDEMPSIRFMSFGNPLFEELLKAVLV
;
A
#
# COMPACT_ATOMS: atom_id res chain seq x y z
N MET A 1 -49.20 18.50 -51.79
CA MET A 1 -49.17 17.06 -51.46
C MET A 1 -49.47 16.99 -49.98
N SER A 2 -50.66 16.51 -49.61
CA SER A 2 -51.10 16.30 -48.23
C SER A 2 -50.73 14.88 -47.84
N ALA A 3 -50.08 14.70 -46.68
CA ALA A 3 -49.84 13.38 -46.11
C ALA A 3 -51.17 12.66 -45.89
N ASP A 4 -51.19 11.35 -46.11
CA ASP A 4 -52.36 10.50 -45.89
C ASP A 4 -52.62 10.40 -44.37
N PRO A 5 -53.83 10.66 -43.86
CA PRO A 5 -54.16 10.53 -42.45
C PRO A 5 -53.80 9.15 -41.85
N GLU A 6 -53.76 8.09 -42.65
CA GLU A 6 -53.36 6.75 -42.18
C GLU A 6 -51.84 6.64 -41.93
N GLU A 7 -50.99 7.42 -42.63
CA GLU A 7 -49.55 7.45 -42.36
C GLU A 7 -49.22 8.23 -41.07
N GLU A 8 -49.99 9.27 -40.75
CA GLU A 8 -49.81 10.04 -39.50
C GLU A 8 -50.09 9.18 -38.26
N ASP A 9 -51.11 8.32 -38.32
CA ASP A 9 -51.50 7.45 -37.20
C ASP A 9 -50.47 6.33 -36.94
N VAL A 10 -49.86 5.80 -38.01
CA VAL A 10 -48.75 4.84 -37.91
C VAL A 10 -47.52 5.49 -37.27
N LEU A 11 -47.18 6.71 -37.70
CA LEU A 11 -46.05 7.46 -37.13
C LEU A 11 -46.26 7.80 -35.65
N MET A 12 -47.49 8.09 -35.24
CA MET A 12 -47.82 8.36 -33.85
C MET A 12 -47.79 7.10 -32.99
N SER A 13 -48.21 5.97 -33.54
CA SER A 13 -48.12 4.66 -32.89
C SER A 13 -46.68 4.22 -32.64
N GLU A 14 -45.76 4.48 -33.58
CA GLU A 14 -44.33 4.20 -33.38
C GLU A 14 -43.70 5.10 -32.32
N PHE A 15 -44.05 6.39 -32.30
CA PHE A 15 -43.56 7.33 -31.31
C PHE A 15 -44.04 7.00 -29.90
N ASP A 16 -45.33 6.65 -29.75
CA ASP A 16 -45.90 6.20 -28.49
C ASP A 16 -45.31 4.86 -28.03
N SER A 17 -44.95 3.95 -28.94
CA SER A 17 -44.29 2.69 -28.59
C SER A 17 -42.90 2.93 -27.99
N VAL A 18 -42.14 3.89 -28.53
CA VAL A 18 -40.82 4.29 -28.01
C VAL A 18 -40.94 4.98 -26.65
N LEU A 19 -41.94 5.86 -26.47
CA LEU A 19 -42.16 6.56 -25.20
C LEU A 19 -42.72 5.66 -24.09
N ASN A 20 -43.54 4.67 -24.45
CA ASN A 20 -44.11 3.71 -23.49
C ASN A 20 -43.20 2.53 -23.19
N THR A 21 -42.07 2.39 -23.90
CA THR A 21 -41.04 1.41 -23.55
C THR A 21 -40.34 1.89 -22.28
N PRO A 22 -40.47 1.18 -21.14
CA PRO A 22 -39.77 1.56 -19.93
C PRO A 22 -38.27 1.65 -20.22
N PRO A 23 -37.56 2.70 -19.77
CA PRO A 23 -36.12 2.76 -19.91
C PRO A 23 -35.53 1.44 -19.40
N PRO A 24 -34.55 0.85 -20.10
CA PRO A 24 -33.98 -0.43 -19.68
C PRO A 24 -33.50 -0.29 -18.23
N ARG A 25 -34.19 -0.96 -17.30
CA ARG A 25 -33.85 -0.98 -15.87
C ARG A 25 -32.52 -1.68 -15.57
N LEU A 26 -31.85 -2.21 -16.60
CA LEU A 26 -30.45 -2.62 -16.55
C LEU A 26 -29.49 -1.46 -16.26
N ALA A 27 -29.94 -0.19 -16.27
CA ALA A 27 -29.03 0.94 -16.25
C ALA A 27 -28.41 1.31 -14.88
N ILE A 28 -28.94 0.86 -13.72
CA ILE A 28 -28.42 1.35 -12.42
C ILE A 28 -27.77 0.24 -11.61
N GLU A 29 -28.45 -0.88 -11.38
CA GLU A 29 -27.85 -1.97 -10.60
C GLU A 29 -26.62 -2.57 -11.29
N GLU A 30 -26.62 -2.66 -12.62
CA GLU A 30 -25.48 -3.14 -13.40
C GLU A 30 -24.31 -2.14 -13.38
N MET A 31 -24.61 -0.83 -13.46
CA MET A 31 -23.60 0.22 -13.33
C MET A 31 -22.96 0.21 -11.93
N VAL A 32 -23.76 0.03 -10.87
CA VAL A 32 -23.27 -0.06 -9.50
C VAL A 32 -22.45 -1.34 -9.29
N ALA A 33 -22.88 -2.47 -9.83
CA ALA A 33 -22.12 -3.72 -9.74
C ALA A 33 -20.75 -3.59 -10.43
N MET A 34 -20.71 -2.98 -11.61
CA MET A 34 -19.47 -2.76 -12.36
C MET A 34 -18.49 -1.83 -11.62
N ASP A 35 -18.99 -0.78 -10.98
CA ASP A 35 -18.19 0.17 -10.18
C ASP A 35 -17.62 -0.50 -8.93
N LEU A 36 -18.45 -1.27 -8.20
CA LEU A 36 -18.00 -2.05 -7.05
C LEU A 36 -16.96 -3.10 -7.43
N ASP A 37 -17.13 -3.78 -8.57
CA ASP A 37 -16.17 -4.75 -9.08
C ASP A 37 -14.83 -4.08 -9.46
N ALA A 38 -14.88 -2.86 -10.03
CA ALA A 38 -13.70 -2.08 -10.37
C ALA A 38 -12.93 -1.63 -9.11
N ASP A 39 -13.63 -1.09 -8.12
CA ASP A 39 -13.04 -0.71 -6.82
C ASP A 39 -12.42 -1.91 -6.11
N LEU A 40 -13.13 -3.04 -6.11
CA LEU A 40 -12.67 -4.26 -5.47
C LEU A 40 -11.47 -4.86 -6.22
N ALA A 41 -11.40 -4.72 -7.54
CA ALA A 41 -10.22 -5.07 -8.33
C ALA A 41 -9.02 -4.16 -8.01
N GLU A 42 -9.25 -2.88 -7.72
CA GLU A 42 -8.21 -1.96 -7.26
C GLU A 42 -7.68 -2.31 -5.87
N ILE A 43 -8.55 -2.59 -4.91
CA ILE A 43 -8.15 -2.99 -3.54
C ILE A 43 -7.39 -4.32 -3.55
N LYS A 44 -7.74 -5.22 -4.47
CA LYS A 44 -7.06 -6.50 -4.66
C LYS A 44 -5.71 -6.37 -5.39
N LYS A 45 -5.34 -5.21 -5.90
CA LYS A 45 -4.01 -5.03 -6.49
C LYS A 45 -2.96 -5.35 -5.41
N PRO A 46 -2.01 -6.25 -5.69
CA PRO A 46 -0.95 -6.54 -4.74
C PRO A 46 -0.17 -5.26 -4.46
N ILE A 47 0.09 -5.01 -3.18
CA ILE A 47 0.97 -3.92 -2.77
C ILE A 47 2.33 -4.19 -3.41
N SER A 48 2.86 -3.22 -4.15
CA SER A 48 4.19 -3.31 -4.74
C SER A 48 5.19 -3.65 -3.63
N PRO A 49 6.02 -4.70 -3.78
CA PRO A 49 6.95 -5.12 -2.74
C PRO A 49 7.88 -3.97 -2.39
N THR A 50 8.18 -3.81 -1.10
CA THR A 50 9.12 -2.79 -0.65
C THR A 50 10.49 -3.09 -1.25
N PRO A 51 11.24 -2.07 -1.74
CA PRO A 51 12.56 -2.29 -2.32
C PRO A 51 13.60 -2.76 -1.28
N PHE A 52 13.25 -2.68 0.01
CA PHE A 52 14.11 -3.07 1.12
C PHE A 52 13.41 -4.17 1.94
N THR A 53 14.15 -5.25 2.19
CA THR A 53 13.76 -6.29 3.15
C THR A 53 14.44 -6.04 4.50
N PRO A 54 13.90 -6.56 5.63
CA PRO A 54 14.56 -6.52 6.94
C PRO A 54 16.04 -6.92 6.90
N GLU A 55 16.37 -7.98 6.17
CA GLU A 55 17.72 -8.52 6.02
C GLU A 55 18.63 -7.51 5.32
N THR A 56 18.11 -6.83 4.29
CA THR A 56 18.87 -5.82 3.55
C THR A 56 19.21 -4.63 4.45
N ILE A 57 18.25 -4.21 5.29
CA ILE A 57 18.43 -3.11 6.24
C ILE A 57 19.44 -3.52 7.34
N GLU A 58 19.29 -4.71 7.90
CA GLU A 58 20.22 -5.25 8.90
C GLU A 58 21.64 -5.28 8.34
N GLN A 59 21.83 -5.83 7.14
CA GLN A 59 23.13 -5.89 6.49
C GLN A 59 23.72 -4.49 6.29
N LEU A 60 22.92 -3.53 5.79
CA LEU A 60 23.38 -2.16 5.59
C LEU A 60 23.92 -1.55 6.89
N PHE A 61 23.19 -1.68 8.00
CA PHE A 61 23.56 -1.07 9.27
C PHE A 61 24.73 -1.77 9.95
N THR A 62 24.70 -3.10 10.01
CA THR A 62 25.72 -3.89 10.74
C THR A 62 27.06 -3.97 10.00
N SER A 63 27.05 -3.84 8.67
CA SER A 63 28.28 -3.86 7.85
C SER A 63 28.87 -2.48 7.56
N SER A 64 28.12 -1.39 7.78
CA SER A 64 28.56 -0.04 7.44
C SER A 64 29.83 0.37 8.19
N ALA A 65 30.88 0.68 7.43
CA ALA A 65 32.12 1.27 7.96
C ALA A 65 31.88 2.70 8.47
N ILE A 66 31.03 3.47 7.78
CA ILE A 66 30.70 4.86 8.15
C ILE A 66 30.06 4.90 9.55
N LEU A 67 29.15 3.96 9.85
CA LEU A 67 28.54 3.88 11.18
C LEU A 67 29.57 3.53 12.25
N LYS A 68 30.48 2.58 11.98
CA LYS A 68 31.55 2.21 12.89
C LYS A 68 32.49 3.38 13.19
N ASP A 69 32.87 4.15 12.18
CA ASP A 69 33.71 5.34 12.32
C ASP A 69 33.01 6.45 13.13
N ASN A 70 31.68 6.49 13.09
CA ASN A 70 30.85 7.37 13.93
C ASN A 70 30.58 6.81 15.34
N GLY A 71 31.28 5.75 15.75
CA GLY A 71 31.17 5.16 17.09
C GLY A 71 29.92 4.31 17.31
N VAL A 72 29.28 3.87 16.23
CA VAL A 72 28.13 2.96 16.28
C VAL A 72 28.62 1.52 16.20
N GLN A 73 28.26 0.71 17.18
CA GLN A 73 28.65 -0.70 17.21
C GLN A 73 27.43 -1.61 17.31
N PHE A 74 27.44 -2.69 16.53
CA PHE A 74 26.41 -3.72 16.55
C PHE A 74 27.05 -5.05 16.95
N GLU A 75 26.59 -5.62 18.06
CA GLU A 75 26.97 -6.96 18.51
C GLU A 75 25.78 -7.91 18.40
N ARG A 76 25.95 -9.02 17.68
CA ARG A 76 24.88 -10.01 17.53
C ARG A 76 24.67 -10.73 18.85
N ARG A 77 23.46 -10.67 19.41
CA ARG A 77 23.08 -11.42 20.62
C ARG A 77 22.51 -12.78 20.24
N THR A 78 21.53 -12.77 19.36
CA THR A 78 20.87 -13.96 18.81
C THR A 78 20.48 -13.70 17.36
N GLU A 79 19.80 -14.65 16.71
CA GLU A 79 19.24 -14.42 15.38
C GLU A 79 18.20 -13.29 15.41
N GLY A 80 18.35 -12.33 14.50
CA GLY A 80 17.46 -11.17 14.39
C GLY A 80 17.56 -10.12 15.51
N ILE A 81 18.43 -10.29 16.52
CA ILE A 81 18.54 -9.39 17.67
C ILE A 81 19.99 -8.95 17.89
N TRP A 82 20.16 -7.64 18.02
CA TRP A 82 21.45 -6.99 18.18
C TRP A 82 21.50 -6.14 19.44
N LEU A 83 22.68 -6.05 20.04
CA LEU A 83 23.02 -4.98 20.96
C LEU A 83 23.67 -3.86 20.15
N LEU A 84 23.02 -2.71 20.12
CA LEU A 84 23.51 -1.49 19.53
C LEU A 84 24.12 -0.61 20.62
N THR A 85 25.40 -0.27 20.49
CA THR A 85 26.06 0.73 21.32
C THR A 85 26.23 2.02 20.53
N TYR A 86 25.66 3.11 21.03
CA TYR A 86 25.72 4.43 20.41
C TYR A 86 25.63 5.53 21.47
N LYS A 87 26.52 6.53 21.42
CA LYS A 87 26.57 7.65 22.38
C LYS A 87 26.55 7.19 23.86
N GLU A 88 27.37 6.20 24.18
CA GLU A 88 27.48 5.60 25.54
C GLU A 88 26.20 4.89 26.04
N GLN A 89 25.19 4.73 25.19
CA GLN A 89 23.97 3.99 25.49
C GLN A 89 23.93 2.67 24.74
N ASN A 90 23.33 1.67 25.38
CA ASN A 90 23.12 0.35 24.82
C ASN A 90 21.63 0.14 24.55
N TYR A 91 21.31 -0.31 23.35
CA TYR A 91 19.96 -0.59 22.90
C TYR A 91 19.87 -2.03 22.41
N THR A 92 18.90 -2.78 22.90
CA THR A 92 18.53 -4.06 22.28
C THR A 92 17.61 -3.75 21.10
N VAL A 93 18.02 -4.13 19.90
CA VAL A 93 17.34 -3.77 18.66
C VAL A 93 17.07 -4.97 17.77
N THR A 94 16.04 -4.86 16.93
CA THR A 94 15.74 -5.79 15.85
C THR A 94 15.32 -5.03 14.59
N PHE A 95 15.66 -5.56 13.42
CA PHE A 95 15.20 -5.06 12.12
C PHE A 95 14.00 -5.85 11.59
N TYR A 96 13.55 -6.87 12.34
CA TYR A 96 12.57 -7.85 11.91
C TYR A 96 11.22 -7.61 12.59
N PRO A 97 10.13 -7.39 11.83
CA PRO A 97 8.80 -7.18 12.40
C PRO A 97 8.32 -8.34 13.27
N ASN A 98 8.51 -9.58 12.82
CA ASN A 98 8.09 -10.78 13.55
C ASN A 98 8.80 -10.92 14.91
N VAL A 99 10.08 -10.57 14.99
CA VAL A 99 10.83 -10.58 16.27
C VAL A 99 10.28 -9.52 17.22
N PHE A 100 9.92 -8.35 16.70
CA PHE A 100 9.30 -7.29 17.49
C PHE A 100 7.89 -7.66 17.97
N ASP A 101 7.08 -8.30 17.11
CA ASP A 101 5.74 -8.77 17.47
C ASP A 101 5.78 -9.79 18.62
N GLU A 102 6.79 -10.67 18.63
CA GLU A 102 7.02 -11.63 19.73
C GLU A 102 7.58 -10.97 20.99
N MET A 103 8.47 -9.98 20.84
CA MET A 103 9.12 -9.30 21.96
C MET A 103 9.10 -7.76 21.82
N PRO A 104 7.97 -7.11 22.17
CA PRO A 104 7.79 -5.66 21.99
C PRO A 104 8.68 -4.78 22.87
N SER A 105 9.40 -5.37 23.83
CA SER A 105 10.40 -4.68 24.66
C SER A 105 11.69 -4.37 23.89
N ILE A 106 11.94 -5.04 22.76
CA ILE A 106 13.06 -4.77 21.87
C ILE A 106 12.69 -3.56 20.99
N ARG A 107 13.68 -2.72 20.67
CA ARG A 107 13.44 -1.59 19.76
C ARG A 107 13.45 -2.04 18.31
N PHE A 108 12.33 -1.84 17.62
CA PHE A 108 12.24 -2.08 16.17
C PHE A 108 12.90 -0.94 15.37
N MET A 109 13.91 -1.29 14.59
CA MET A 109 14.75 -0.38 13.79
C MET A 109 14.24 -0.35 12.36
N SER A 110 13.22 0.48 12.11
CA SER A 110 12.62 0.71 10.80
C SER A 110 12.28 2.19 10.61
N PHE A 111 11.82 2.55 9.42
CA PHE A 111 11.36 3.90 9.09
C PHE A 111 10.29 4.38 10.09
N GLY A 112 10.41 5.63 10.55
CA GLY A 112 9.59 6.18 11.63
C GLY A 112 10.17 5.98 13.03
N ASN A 113 11.24 5.19 13.21
CA ASN A 113 11.98 5.14 14.47
C ASN A 113 13.02 6.28 14.53
N PRO A 114 13.02 7.15 15.55
CA PRO A 114 13.96 8.26 15.64
C PRO A 114 15.44 7.85 15.64
N LEU A 115 15.77 6.74 16.32
CA LEU A 115 17.14 6.23 16.37
C LEU A 115 17.59 5.68 15.01
N PHE A 116 16.66 5.02 14.30
CA PHE A 116 16.93 4.53 12.95
C PHE A 116 17.24 5.68 11.99
N GLU A 117 16.41 6.73 12.00
CA GLU A 117 16.59 7.89 11.13
C GLU A 117 17.87 8.69 11.46
N GLU A 118 18.22 8.80 12.73
CA GLU A 118 19.47 9.44 13.16
C GLU A 118 20.69 8.71 12.60
N LEU A 119 20.72 7.38 12.74
CA LEU A 119 21.80 6.55 12.19
C LEU A 119 21.82 6.59 10.65
N LEU A 120 20.65 6.60 10.01
CA LEU A 120 20.56 6.67 8.55
C LEU A 120 21.16 7.98 8.00
N LYS A 121 20.95 9.11 8.69
CA LYS A 121 21.56 10.40 8.33
C LYS A 121 23.08 10.39 8.38
N ALA A 122 23.67 9.57 9.26
CA ALA A 122 25.12 9.39 9.31
C ALA A 122 25.68 8.62 8.10
N VAL A 123 24.85 7.84 7.39
CA VAL A 123 25.27 7.03 6.23
C VAL A 123 25.05 7.74 4.89
N LEU A 124 23.99 8.54 4.77
CA LEU A 124 23.57 9.19 3.51
C LEU A 124 24.24 10.56 3.25
N VAL A 125 25.51 10.73 3.63
CA VAL A 125 26.28 11.97 3.38
C VAL A 125 26.59 12.15 1.89
#